data_AF-A0A1G2UUD3-F1
#
_entry.id   AF-A0A1G2UUD3-F1
#
_cell.length_a   1.000
_cell.length_b   1.000
_cell.length_c   1.000
_cell.angle_alpha   90.00
_cell.angle_beta   90.00
_cell.angle_gamma   90.00
#
_symmetry.space_group_name_H-M   'P 1'
#
loop_
_entity.id
_entity.type
_entity.pdbx_description
1 polymer ?
#
loop_
_entity_poly.entity_id
_entity_poly.type
_entity_poly.pdbx_seq_one_letter_code
_entity_poly.pdbx_strand_id
1 'polypeptide(L)'
;MRTKIITIAEVEFTAFSLVRELMTGNEPIPEFGTRFPNVLESCLNTPFAQFSKKHLYRGLVGKSSILFYLMIKNHPFQNGNKRIAIMTLLVFLSNNNKWLKISQKNLYNFAVGIAKSRPTSKEKVLQNIYNTIERYLIDFTEI
;
A
#
# COMPACT_ATOMS: atom_id res chain seq x y z
N MET A 1 10.03 -17.09 7.61
CA MET A 1 8.96 -16.40 8.37
C MET A 1 7.74 -16.19 7.46
N ARG A 2 6.52 -16.45 7.96
CA ARG A 2 5.28 -16.21 7.19
C ARG A 2 4.95 -14.71 7.24
N THR A 3 4.71 -14.09 6.08
CA THR A 3 4.26 -12.69 6.01
C THR A 3 2.92 -12.55 6.72
N LYS A 4 2.81 -11.63 7.69
CA LYS A 4 1.52 -11.28 8.31
C LYS A 4 0.64 -10.59 7.29
N ILE A 5 -0.67 -10.74 7.41
CA ILE A 5 -1.67 -10.11 6.54
C ILE A 5 -2.08 -8.76 7.16
N ILE A 6 -2.46 -7.80 6.32
CA ILE A 6 -3.16 -6.58 6.77
C ILE A 6 -4.66 -6.76 6.54
N THR A 7 -5.45 -6.51 7.57
CA THR A 7 -6.90 -6.70 7.58
C THR A 7 -7.64 -5.40 7.29
N ILE A 8 -8.93 -5.49 6.96
CA ILE A 8 -9.80 -4.33 6.78
C ILE A 8 -9.84 -3.48 8.05
N ALA A 9 -9.94 -4.12 9.21
CA ALA A 9 -9.93 -3.45 10.51
C ALA A 9 -8.64 -2.65 10.75
N GLU A 10 -7.47 -3.18 10.37
CA GLU A 10 -6.21 -2.43 10.47
C GLU A 10 -6.14 -1.26 9.48
N VAL A 11 -6.72 -1.41 8.29
CA VAL A 11 -6.84 -0.27 7.36
C VAL A 11 -7.76 0.80 7.94
N GLU A 12 -8.91 0.42 8.51
CA GLU A 12 -9.88 1.33 9.10
C GLU A 12 -9.36 2.02 10.36
N PHE A 13 -8.92 1.27 11.36
CA PHE A 13 -8.61 1.82 12.68
C PHE A 13 -7.18 2.33 12.80
N THR A 14 -6.24 1.85 12.00
CA THR A 14 -4.84 2.28 12.06
C THR A 14 -4.51 3.19 10.89
N ALA A 15 -4.57 2.69 9.65
CA ALA A 15 -4.12 3.47 8.49
C ALA A 15 -5.01 4.71 8.28
N PHE A 16 -6.33 4.57 8.37
CA PHE A 16 -7.26 5.69 8.15
C PHE A 16 -7.14 6.76 9.24
N SER A 17 -7.11 6.34 10.51
CA SER A 17 -6.93 7.24 11.66
C SER A 17 -5.64 8.03 11.55
N LEU A 18 -4.52 7.36 11.25
CA LEU A 18 -3.22 8.01 11.11
C LEU A 18 -3.16 8.94 9.89
N VAL A 19 -3.85 8.63 8.78
CA VAL A 19 -3.93 9.58 7.66
C VAL A 19 -4.66 10.86 8.08
N ARG A 20 -5.77 10.75 8.83
CA ARG A 20 -6.53 11.91 9.29
C ARG A 20 -5.73 12.80 10.26
N GLU A 21 -4.88 12.18 11.07
CA GLU A 21 -4.06 12.87 12.05
C GLU A 21 -2.78 13.46 11.44
N LEU A 22 -2.06 12.68 10.62
CA LEU A 22 -0.68 12.98 10.21
C LEU A 22 -0.53 13.50 8.78
N MET A 23 -1.55 13.32 7.93
CA MET A 23 -1.49 13.67 6.50
C MET A 23 -2.53 14.73 6.14
N THR A 24 -2.31 15.94 6.65
CA THR A 24 -3.05 17.14 6.24
C THR A 24 -2.78 17.43 4.77
N GLY A 25 -3.81 17.34 3.95
CA GLY A 25 -3.77 17.75 2.55
C GLY A 25 -5.03 18.54 2.21
N ASN A 26 -5.02 19.23 1.07
CA ASN A 26 -6.11 20.12 0.67
C ASN A 26 -7.45 19.40 0.45
N GLU A 27 -7.42 18.07 0.30
CA GLU A 27 -8.59 17.25 0.10
C GLU A 27 -8.94 16.47 1.37
N PRO A 28 -10.20 16.50 1.83
CA PRO A 28 -10.61 15.74 3.01
C PRO A 28 -10.50 14.24 2.76
N ILE A 29 -10.18 13.51 3.82
CA ILE A 29 -10.33 12.05 3.83
C ILE A 29 -11.81 11.77 4.10
N PRO A 30 -12.50 11.02 3.22
CA PRO A 30 -13.91 10.72 3.41
C PRO A 30 -14.13 9.84 4.65
N GLU A 31 -15.37 9.56 5.03
CA GLU A 31 -15.63 8.54 6.05
C GLU A 31 -15.32 7.15 5.50
N PHE A 32 -14.80 6.24 6.33
CA PHE A 32 -14.41 4.90 5.87
C PHE A 32 -15.59 4.14 5.24
N GLY A 33 -16.80 4.33 5.76
CA GLY A 33 -18.03 3.72 5.26
C GLY A 33 -18.41 4.11 3.83
N THR A 34 -17.85 5.20 3.28
CA THR A 34 -18.14 5.63 1.90
C THR A 34 -17.20 5.02 0.86
N ARG A 35 -16.38 4.05 1.26
CA ARG A 35 -15.51 3.27 0.37
C ARG A 35 -16.34 2.48 -0.64
N PHE A 36 -15.73 2.15 -1.78
CA PHE A 36 -16.41 1.30 -2.77
C PHE A 36 -16.48 -0.15 -2.26
N PRO A 37 -17.66 -0.79 -2.31
CA PRO A 37 -17.81 -2.17 -1.86
C PRO A 37 -16.88 -3.12 -2.60
N ASN A 38 -16.29 -4.09 -1.90
CA ASN A 38 -15.44 -5.16 -2.44
C ASN A 38 -14.10 -4.72 -3.06
N VAL A 39 -13.86 -3.43 -3.27
CA VAL A 39 -12.61 -2.94 -3.89
C VAL A 39 -11.44 -3.03 -2.92
N LEU A 40 -11.65 -2.63 -1.66
CA LEU A 40 -10.61 -2.73 -0.62
C LEU A 40 -10.27 -4.20 -0.36
N GLU A 41 -11.28 -5.04 -0.19
CA GLU A 41 -11.17 -6.48 -0.02
C GLU A 41 -10.31 -7.12 -1.13
N SER A 42 -10.58 -6.75 -2.39
CA SER A 42 -9.78 -7.18 -3.53
C SER A 42 -8.31 -6.75 -3.43
N CYS A 43 -8.05 -5.49 -3.04
CA CYS A 43 -6.70 -4.97 -2.88
C CYS A 43 -5.92 -5.71 -1.78
N LEU A 44 -6.56 -6.03 -0.65
CA LEU A 44 -5.91 -6.69 0.49
C LEU A 44 -5.69 -8.19 0.27
N ASN A 45 -6.58 -8.86 -0.48
CA ASN A 45 -6.50 -10.30 -0.74
C ASN A 45 -5.52 -10.65 -1.87
N THR A 46 -5.40 -9.82 -2.90
CA THR A 46 -4.56 -10.08 -4.09
C THR A 46 -3.09 -10.37 -3.77
N PRO A 47 -2.40 -9.67 -2.84
CA PRO A 47 -1.02 -9.98 -2.46
C PRO A 47 -0.82 -11.44 -2.02
N PHE A 48 -1.85 -12.08 -1.48
CA PHE A 48 -1.79 -13.44 -0.94
C PHE A 48 -2.32 -14.50 -1.89
N ALA A 49 -2.78 -14.10 -3.09
CA ALA A 49 -3.30 -15.01 -4.09
C ALA A 49 -2.27 -16.08 -4.51
N GLN A 50 -2.79 -17.28 -4.78
CA GLN A 50 -2.01 -18.43 -5.21
C GLN A 50 -2.57 -18.99 -6.50
N PHE A 51 -1.66 -19.46 -7.37
CA PHE A 51 -2.01 -20.23 -8.56
C PHE A 51 -1.19 -21.51 -8.56
N SER A 52 -1.85 -22.66 -8.77
CA SER A 52 -1.21 -23.98 -8.72
C SER A 52 -0.35 -24.18 -7.45
N LYS A 53 -0.90 -23.82 -6.29
CA LYS A 53 -0.24 -23.87 -4.97
C LYS A 53 1.02 -22.98 -4.83
N LYS A 54 1.30 -22.10 -5.78
CA LYS A 54 2.42 -21.14 -5.75
C LYS A 54 1.91 -19.73 -5.53
N HIS A 55 2.56 -18.98 -4.65
CA HIS A 55 2.26 -17.55 -4.47
C HIS A 55 2.58 -16.77 -5.75
N LEU A 56 1.61 -15.98 -6.21
CA LEU A 56 1.80 -15.07 -7.35
C LEU A 56 2.79 -13.95 -7.02
N TYR A 57 2.74 -13.45 -5.78
CA TYR A 57 3.62 -12.41 -5.26
C TYR A 57 4.49 -12.97 -4.14
N ARG A 58 5.79 -13.10 -4.41
CA ARG A 58 6.75 -13.74 -3.50
C ARG A 58 7.36 -12.73 -2.53
N GLY A 59 7.58 -13.19 -1.30
CA GLY A 59 8.22 -12.41 -0.25
C GLY A 59 7.40 -11.21 0.24
N LEU A 60 7.95 -10.49 1.22
CA LEU A 60 7.32 -9.27 1.75
C LEU A 60 7.30 -8.16 0.70
N VAL A 61 8.43 -7.94 0.00
CA VAL A 61 8.57 -6.89 -1.02
C VAL A 61 7.55 -7.10 -2.14
N GLY A 62 7.46 -8.29 -2.73
CA GLY A 62 6.52 -8.56 -3.82
C GLY A 62 5.06 -8.34 -3.43
N LYS A 63 4.68 -8.77 -2.21
CA LYS A 63 3.33 -8.53 -1.66
C LYS A 63 3.06 -7.05 -1.40
N SER A 64 4.04 -6.34 -0.86
CA SER A 64 3.96 -4.90 -0.62
C SER A 64 3.79 -4.13 -1.93
N SER A 65 4.50 -4.53 -2.99
CA SER A 65 4.44 -3.87 -4.29
C SER A 65 3.07 -3.93 -4.93
N ILE A 66 2.46 -5.12 -4.96
CA ILE A 66 1.13 -5.27 -5.54
C ILE A 66 0.06 -4.62 -4.65
N LEU A 67 0.17 -4.73 -3.33
CA LEU A 67 -0.73 -4.04 -2.40
C LEU A 67 -0.74 -2.54 -2.67
N PHE A 68 0.45 -1.92 -2.72
CA PHE A 68 0.59 -0.49 -2.94
C PHE A 68 0.07 -0.06 -4.31
N TYR A 69 0.36 -0.83 -5.36
CA TYR A 69 -0.16 -0.58 -6.70
C TYR A 69 -1.70 -0.60 -6.74
N LEU A 70 -2.33 -1.63 -6.18
CA LEU A 70 -3.78 -1.80 -6.21
C LEU A 70 -4.51 -0.73 -5.39
N MET A 71 -4.02 -0.42 -4.18
CA MET A 71 -4.59 0.64 -3.34
C MET A 71 -4.58 2.01 -4.04
N ILE A 72 -3.60 2.25 -4.93
CA ILE A 72 -3.54 3.48 -5.72
C ILE A 72 -4.42 3.41 -6.96
N LYS A 73 -4.33 2.34 -7.75
CA LYS A 73 -4.94 2.25 -9.09
C LYS A 73 -6.40 1.80 -9.09
N ASN A 74 -6.82 1.03 -8.10
CA ASN A 74 -8.20 0.55 -8.01
C ASN A 74 -9.11 1.54 -7.28
N HIS A 75 -8.57 2.60 -6.69
CA HIS A 75 -9.31 3.66 -6.02
C HIS A 75 -10.36 3.14 -5.02
N PRO A 76 -9.99 2.37 -3.97
CA PRO A 76 -10.95 1.82 -3.01
C PRO A 76 -11.79 2.88 -2.27
N PHE A 77 -11.35 4.14 -2.24
CA PHE A 77 -12.03 5.25 -1.57
C PHE A 77 -12.39 6.36 -2.57
N GLN A 78 -13.38 7.19 -2.22
CA GLN A 78 -13.78 8.35 -3.01
C GLN A 78 -12.63 9.35 -3.19
N ASN A 79 -11.84 9.56 -2.13
CA ASN A 79 -10.64 10.37 -2.19
C ASN A 79 -9.58 9.90 -1.18
N GLY A 80 -8.38 10.47 -1.23
CA GLY A 80 -7.29 10.14 -0.30
C GLY A 80 -6.54 8.85 -0.65
N ASN A 81 -6.89 8.14 -1.73
CA ASN A 81 -6.33 6.84 -2.10
C ASN A 81 -4.79 6.78 -2.02
N LYS A 82 -4.07 7.82 -2.48
CA LYS A 82 -2.61 7.88 -2.40
C LYS A 82 -2.10 7.90 -0.95
N ARG A 83 -2.71 8.73 -0.09
CA ARG A 83 -2.35 8.86 1.33
C ARG A 83 -2.69 7.58 2.09
N ILE A 84 -3.88 7.04 1.85
CA ILE A 84 -4.32 5.79 2.47
C ILE A 84 -3.45 4.61 2.00
N ALA A 85 -3.08 4.54 0.73
CA ALA A 85 -2.16 3.52 0.21
C ALA A 85 -0.78 3.59 0.88
N ILE A 86 -0.25 4.80 1.08
CA ILE A 86 1.03 5.00 1.78
C ILE A 86 0.94 4.48 3.22
N MET A 87 -0.07 4.89 3.98
CA MET A 87 -0.20 4.47 5.37
C MET A 87 -0.52 2.97 5.49
N THR A 88 -1.32 2.42 4.58
CA THR A 88 -1.58 0.98 4.48
C THR A 88 -0.28 0.20 4.24
N LEU A 89 0.58 0.67 3.34
CA LEU A 89 1.90 0.08 3.08
C LEU A 89 2.79 0.14 4.32
N LEU A 90 2.85 1.28 5.01
CA LEU A 90 3.69 1.44 6.21
C LEU A 90 3.22 0.56 7.36
N VAL A 91 1.91 0.50 7.64
CA VAL A 91 1.33 -0.41 8.65
C VAL A 91 1.58 -1.87 8.29
N PHE A 92 1.42 -2.23 7.02
CA PHE A 92 1.71 -3.58 6.56
C PHE A 92 3.18 -3.99 6.80
N LEU A 93 4.11 -3.08 6.51
CA LEU A 93 5.53 -3.31 6.75
C LEU A 93 5.87 -3.36 8.25
N SER A 94 5.31 -2.46 9.06
CA SER A 94 5.55 -2.43 10.52
C SER A 94 5.06 -3.69 11.19
N ASN A 95 3.90 -4.23 10.78
CA ASN A 95 3.40 -5.53 11.25
C ASN A 95 4.38 -6.68 10.98
N ASN A 96 5.21 -6.54 9.96
CA ASN A 96 6.25 -7.47 9.55
C ASN A 96 7.66 -7.05 10.03
N ASN A 97 7.75 -6.17 11.05
CA ASN A 97 8.99 -5.66 11.63
C ASN A 97 9.91 -4.95 10.61
N LYS A 98 9.33 -4.36 9.57
CA LYS A 98 10.06 -3.60 8.54
C LYS A 98 9.54 -2.18 8.42
N TRP A 99 10.34 -1.31 7.82
CA TRP A 99 9.97 0.08 7.54
C TRP A 99 10.60 0.58 6.24
N LEU A 100 10.13 1.73 5.74
CA LEU A 100 10.72 2.40 4.59
C LEU A 100 11.47 3.65 5.02
N LYS A 101 12.80 3.65 4.83
CA LYS A 101 13.66 4.81 5.07
C LYS A 101 13.59 5.80 3.90
N ILE A 102 12.40 6.32 3.64
CA ILE A 102 12.11 7.28 2.56
C ILE A 102 11.38 8.49 3.14
N SER A 103 11.73 9.69 2.69
CA SER A 103 11.03 10.89 3.15
C SER A 103 9.57 10.87 2.71
N GLN A 104 8.68 11.42 3.55
CA GLN A 104 7.24 11.50 3.25
C GLN A 104 6.97 12.15 1.89
N LYS A 105 7.69 13.23 1.57
CA LYS A 105 7.60 13.93 0.27
C LYS A 105 7.96 13.02 -0.90
N ASN A 106 9.05 12.26 -0.81
CA ASN A 106 9.48 11.37 -1.89
C ASN A 106 8.51 10.20 -2.08
N LEU A 107 8.04 9.61 -0.97
CA LEU A 107 7.04 8.53 -1.03
C LEU A 107 5.71 9.01 -1.60
N TYR A 108 5.28 10.22 -1.26
CA TYR A 108 4.09 10.83 -1.83
C TYR A 108 4.24 11.10 -3.34
N ASN A 109 5.36 11.70 -3.77
CA ASN A 109 5.64 11.92 -5.19
C ASN A 109 5.70 10.60 -5.97
N PHE A 110 6.23 9.54 -5.35
CA PHE A 110 6.23 8.21 -5.92
C PHE A 110 4.81 7.67 -6.12
N ALA A 111 3.94 7.79 -5.11
CA ALA A 111 2.52 7.42 -5.22
C ALA A 111 1.79 8.21 -6.32
N VAL A 112 2.08 9.51 -6.46
CA VAL A 112 1.55 10.35 -7.54
C VAL A 112 2.00 9.85 -8.92
N GLY A 113 3.27 9.45 -9.06
CA GLY A 113 3.80 8.88 -10.30
C GLY A 113 3.09 7.59 -10.71
N ILE A 114 2.82 6.70 -9.75
CA ILE A 114 2.05 5.46 -9.96
C ILE A 114 0.62 5.79 -10.39
N ALA A 115 -0.06 6.73 -9.71
CA ALA A 115 -1.42 7.11 -10.06
C ALA A 115 -1.53 7.58 -11.52
N LYS A 116 -0.54 8.37 -11.99
CA LYS A 116 -0.46 8.89 -13.36
C LYS A 116 -0.01 7.86 -14.41
N SER A 117 0.45 6.67 -14.01
CA SER A 117 0.96 5.68 -14.95
C SER A 117 -0.16 5.08 -15.82
N ARG A 118 0.19 4.73 -17.07
CA ARG A 118 -0.73 4.04 -17.99
C ARG A 118 -0.96 2.58 -17.57
N PRO A 119 -2.16 2.02 -17.78
CA PRO A 119 -2.43 0.61 -17.50
C PRO A 119 -1.50 -0.37 -18.24
N THR A 120 -1.13 -0.05 -19.49
CA THR A 120 -0.21 -0.85 -20.31
C THR A 120 1.22 -0.92 -19.78
N SER A 121 1.56 -0.12 -18.76
CA SER A 121 2.88 -0.12 -18.12
C SER A 121 2.87 -0.81 -16.75
N LYS A 122 1.81 -1.57 -16.42
CA LYS A 122 1.61 -2.20 -15.11
C LYS A 122 2.84 -2.97 -14.64
N GLU A 123 3.42 -3.82 -15.49
CA GLU A 123 4.56 -4.66 -15.14
C GLU A 123 5.79 -3.81 -14.79
N LYS A 124 6.09 -2.79 -15.61
CA LYS A 124 7.19 -1.85 -15.37
C LYS A 124 6.98 -1.06 -14.09
N VAL A 125 5.75 -0.63 -13.82
CA VAL A 125 5.40 0.11 -12.60
C VAL A 125 5.55 -0.78 -11.37
N LEU A 126 5.06 -2.02 -11.42
CA LEU A 126 5.22 -2.99 -10.34
C LEU A 126 6.70 -3.30 -10.05
N GLN A 127 7.53 -3.46 -11.09
CA GLN A 127 8.96 -3.66 -10.91
C GLN A 127 9.62 -2.43 -10.28
N ASN A 128 9.23 -1.21 -10.69
CA ASN A 128 9.73 0.02 -10.09
C ASN A 128 9.35 0.14 -8.60
N ILE A 129 8.11 -0.24 -8.24
CA ILE A 129 7.66 -0.30 -6.84
C ILE A 129 8.48 -1.33 -6.06
N TYR A 130 8.68 -2.53 -6.62
CA TYR A 130 9.50 -3.57 -6.01
C TYR A 130 10.91 -3.06 -5.70
N ASN A 131 11.60 -2.52 -6.70
CA ASN A 131 12.97 -2.03 -6.55
C ASN A 131 13.04 -0.87 -5.54
N THR A 132 12.02 0.00 -5.50
CA THR A 132 11.96 1.11 -4.55
C THR A 132 11.77 0.61 -3.12
N ILE A 133 10.81 -0.31 -2.91
CA ILE A 133 10.58 -0.90 -1.59
C ILE A 133 11.84 -1.63 -1.12
N GLU A 134 12.42 -2.49 -1.97
CA GLU A 134 13.64 -3.24 -1.64
C GLU A 134 14.82 -2.33 -1.27
N ARG A 135 15.01 -1.24 -2.02
CA ARG A 135 16.09 -0.28 -1.77
C ARG A 135 15.98 0.46 -0.44
N TYR A 136 14.76 0.79 0.00
CA TYR A 136 14.51 1.59 1.19
C TYR A 136 14.05 0.76 2.40
N LEU A 137 13.96 -0.57 2.26
CA LEU A 137 13.51 -1.45 3.33
C LEU A 137 14.58 -1.57 4.41
N ILE A 138 14.20 -1.25 5.65
CA ILE A 138 15.03 -1.42 6.84
C ILE A 138 14.28 -2.24 7.89
N ASP A 139 14.99 -2.73 8.90
CA ASP A 139 14.35 -3.28 10.10
C ASP A 139 13.69 -2.17 10.92
N PHE A 140 12.51 -2.45 11.48
CA PHE A 140 11.75 -1.45 12.23
C PHE A 140 12.48 -0.97 13.50
N THR A 141 13.43 -1.76 14.00
CA THR A 141 14.29 -1.39 15.13
C THR A 141 15.36 -0.34 14.80
N GLU A 142 15.53 0.01 13.53
CA GLU A 142 16.53 0.99 13.05
C GLU A 142 15.95 2.39 12.79
N ILE A 143 14.69 2.62 13.18
CA ILE A 143 13.97 3.89 13.00
C ILE A 143 14.27 4.85 14.14
#